data_AF-W2XVV8-F1
#
_entry.id   AF-W2XVV8-F1
#
_cell.length_a   1.000
_cell.length_b   1.000
_cell.length_c   1.000
_cell.angle_alpha   90.00
_cell.angle_beta   90.00
_cell.angle_gamma   90.00
#
_symmetry.space_group_name_H-M   'P 1'
#
loop_
_entity.id
_entity.type
_entity.pdbx_description
1 polymer ?
#
loop_
_entity_poly.entity_id
_entity_poly.type
_entity_poly.pdbx_seq_one_letter_code
_entity_poly.pdbx_strand_id
1 'polypeptide(L)'
;METTLKNLPTSATYTPSPWNSLLWFTVNDSINYQWDRGQPSATEKYATAFGFDVKTLMDSVSASSGVDSMNYSIACTSDSECDTPWEYCGIRAEASSGYCIPAWLALAHAWAPASILEKEPKCPVTFNGVTFKPLDIKALLTGIYDTANISTVFTGVRYNGGNFTIDKYGRNEDPAYRDLNPGFFHIAAANMLGKQTQIHFHRRQIR
;
A
#
# COMPACT_ATOMS: atom_id res chain seq x y z
N MET A 1 -2.12 24.46 -16.04
CA MET A 1 -2.96 23.35 -16.55
C MET A 1 -3.99 23.93 -17.51
N GLU A 2 -4.35 23.21 -18.57
CA GLU A 2 -5.48 23.56 -19.44
C GLU A 2 -6.80 23.37 -18.68
N THR A 3 -7.72 24.32 -18.81
CA THR A 3 -9.02 24.33 -18.11
C THR A 3 -10.20 24.48 -19.07
N THR A 4 -9.93 24.79 -20.33
CA THR A 4 -10.94 24.89 -21.39
C THR A 4 -11.32 23.48 -21.85
N LEU A 5 -12.54 23.05 -21.54
CA LEU A 5 -13.01 21.67 -21.78
C LEU A 5 -12.74 21.15 -23.20
N LYS A 6 -13.03 21.95 -24.23
CA LYS A 6 -12.81 21.57 -25.65
C LYS A 6 -11.34 21.34 -26.02
N ASN A 7 -10.39 21.83 -25.22
CA ASN A 7 -8.96 21.69 -25.44
C ASN A 7 -8.34 20.54 -24.61
N LEU A 8 -9.13 19.89 -23.75
CA LEU A 8 -8.67 18.77 -22.94
C LEU A 8 -8.67 17.47 -23.76
N PRO A 9 -7.65 16.61 -23.60
CA PRO A 9 -7.65 15.30 -24.22
C PRO A 9 -8.82 14.46 -23.70
N THR A 10 -9.50 13.76 -24.60
CA THR A 10 -10.65 12.89 -24.27
C THR A 10 -10.24 11.45 -23.99
N SER A 11 -8.99 11.07 -24.29
CA SER A 11 -8.40 9.79 -23.96
C SER A 11 -6.89 9.93 -23.74
N ALA A 12 -6.33 9.07 -22.90
CA ALA A 12 -4.91 8.99 -22.63
C ALA A 12 -4.55 7.62 -22.04
N THR A 13 -3.32 7.18 -22.23
CA THR A 13 -2.78 5.95 -21.62
C THR A 13 -1.33 6.20 -21.23
N TYR A 14 -0.96 5.80 -20.02
CA TYR A 14 0.43 5.89 -19.57
C TYR A 14 1.18 4.61 -19.94
N THR A 15 2.37 4.76 -20.52
CA THR A 15 3.22 3.63 -20.93
C THR A 15 4.65 3.88 -20.44
N PRO A 16 5.30 2.91 -19.78
CA PRO A 16 4.78 1.59 -19.43
C PRO A 16 3.68 1.65 -18.36
N SER A 17 2.74 0.70 -18.37
CA SER A 17 1.75 0.60 -17.29
C SER A 17 2.45 0.38 -15.95
N PRO A 18 1.96 0.96 -14.84
CA PRO A 18 2.43 0.58 -13.52
C PRO A 18 2.23 -0.91 -13.27
N TRP A 19 3.19 -1.55 -12.60
CA TRP A 19 3.16 -2.98 -12.37
C TRP A 19 2.24 -3.40 -11.21
N ASN A 20 1.66 -4.59 -11.31
CA ASN A 20 0.83 -5.17 -10.27
C ASN A 20 1.66 -5.88 -9.19
N SER A 21 1.11 -5.96 -7.97
CA SER A 21 1.71 -6.67 -6.84
C SER A 21 0.63 -7.10 -5.83
N LEU A 22 1.02 -7.92 -4.86
CA LEU A 22 0.30 -8.03 -3.60
C LEU A 22 0.36 -6.68 -2.86
N LEU A 23 -0.62 -6.46 -1.97
CA LEU A 23 -0.66 -5.27 -1.11
C LEU A 23 0.20 -5.42 0.15
N TRP A 24 0.75 -6.62 0.43
CA TRP A 24 1.56 -6.92 1.62
C TRP A 24 0.83 -6.52 2.90
N PHE A 25 -0.26 -7.23 3.19
CA PHE A 25 -1.14 -6.94 4.31
C PHE A 25 -0.42 -7.06 5.65
N THR A 26 -0.71 -6.14 6.57
CA THR A 26 -0.13 -6.10 7.91
C THR A 26 -0.48 -7.37 8.71
N VAL A 27 -1.70 -7.90 8.55
CA VAL A 27 -2.12 -9.16 9.21
C VAL A 27 -1.26 -10.36 8.82
N ASN A 28 -0.70 -10.36 7.61
CA ASN A 28 0.21 -11.41 7.12
C ASN A 28 1.69 -11.13 7.43
N ASP A 29 1.95 -10.17 8.31
CA ASP A 29 3.28 -9.69 8.67
C ASP A 29 4.03 -8.97 7.53
N SER A 30 3.32 -8.19 6.70
CA SER A 30 3.92 -7.34 5.67
C SER A 30 4.75 -8.17 4.66
N ILE A 31 5.96 -7.73 4.32
CA ILE A 31 6.87 -8.44 3.39
C ILE A 31 7.58 -9.66 4.01
N ASN A 32 7.33 -9.95 5.30
CA ASN A 32 7.68 -11.25 5.91
C ASN A 32 6.71 -12.35 5.48
N TYR A 33 5.59 -12.01 4.81
CA TYR A 33 4.66 -13.00 4.31
C TYR A 33 5.33 -13.96 3.33
N GLN A 34 5.26 -15.26 3.64
CA GLN A 34 5.70 -16.34 2.74
C GLN A 34 4.67 -16.56 1.64
N TRP A 35 4.65 -15.64 0.66
CA TRP A 35 3.71 -15.66 -0.46
C TRP A 35 3.87 -16.90 -1.35
N ASP A 36 5.07 -17.49 -1.38
CA ASP A 36 5.38 -18.71 -2.10
C ASP A 36 5.55 -19.86 -1.10
N ARG A 37 4.60 -20.79 -1.11
CA ARG A 37 4.49 -21.81 -0.07
C ARG A 37 5.76 -22.67 0.01
N GLY A 38 6.34 -22.74 1.21
CA GLY A 38 7.56 -23.51 1.46
C GLY A 38 8.83 -22.83 0.95
N GLN A 39 8.77 -21.55 0.58
CA GLN A 39 9.94 -20.72 0.31
C GLN A 39 10.09 -19.63 1.37
N PRO A 40 11.34 -19.20 1.65
CA PRO A 40 11.61 -18.04 2.47
C PRO A 40 10.85 -16.78 2.01
N SER A 41 10.51 -15.92 2.96
CA SER A 41 9.89 -14.61 2.66
C SER A 41 10.86 -13.69 1.91
N ALA A 42 10.34 -12.59 1.34
CA ALA A 42 11.20 -11.61 0.67
C ALA A 42 12.24 -11.01 1.62
N THR A 43 11.84 -10.69 2.86
CA THR A 43 12.73 -10.20 3.92
C THR A 43 13.81 -11.21 4.27
N GLU A 44 13.43 -12.47 4.48
CA GLU A 44 14.35 -13.54 4.84
C GLU A 44 15.39 -13.75 3.72
N LYS A 45 14.94 -13.80 2.46
CA LYS A 45 15.84 -13.88 1.30
C LYS A 45 16.83 -12.72 1.28
N TYR A 46 16.35 -11.49 1.51
CA TYR A 46 17.21 -10.32 1.54
C TYR A 46 18.23 -10.40 2.68
N ALA A 47 17.79 -10.76 3.89
CA ALA A 47 18.70 -10.92 5.02
C ALA A 47 19.80 -11.96 4.72
N THR A 48 19.42 -13.15 4.23
CA THR A 48 20.39 -14.20 3.89
C THR A 48 21.35 -13.77 2.79
N ALA A 49 20.86 -13.18 1.71
CA ALA A 49 21.69 -12.83 0.55
C ALA A 49 22.71 -11.73 0.85
N PHE A 50 22.37 -10.80 1.75
CA PHE A 50 23.21 -9.65 2.09
C PHE A 50 23.91 -9.76 3.46
N GLY A 51 23.80 -10.91 4.13
CA GLY A 51 24.52 -11.20 5.37
C GLY A 51 23.97 -10.47 6.61
N PHE A 52 22.67 -10.15 6.63
CA PHE A 52 21.99 -9.65 7.83
C PHE A 52 21.48 -10.80 8.69
N ASP A 53 21.31 -10.54 10.00
CA ASP A 53 20.59 -11.46 10.86
C ASP A 53 19.11 -11.51 10.47
N VAL A 54 18.64 -12.70 10.09
CA VAL A 54 17.28 -12.94 9.58
C VAL A 54 16.23 -12.49 10.59
N LYS A 55 16.40 -12.92 11.85
CA LYS A 55 15.43 -12.64 12.91
C LYS A 55 15.31 -11.13 13.15
N THR A 56 16.44 -10.46 13.31
CA THR A 56 16.50 -9.01 13.57
C THR A 56 15.83 -8.21 12.45
N LEU A 57 16.09 -8.56 11.19
CA LEU A 57 15.48 -7.84 10.07
C LEU A 57 13.97 -8.10 9.98
N MET A 58 13.53 -9.35 10.14
CA MET A 58 12.11 -9.69 10.12
C MET A 58 11.35 -9.06 11.29
N ASP A 59 11.94 -9.03 12.50
CA ASP A 59 11.38 -8.33 13.66
C ASP A 59 11.23 -6.82 13.37
N SER A 60 12.24 -6.22 12.74
CA SER A 60 12.20 -4.79 12.37
C SER A 60 11.11 -4.48 11.34
N VAL A 61 10.94 -5.35 10.33
CA VAL A 61 9.84 -5.24 9.36
C VAL A 61 8.49 -5.37 10.05
N SER A 62 8.34 -6.35 10.96
CA SER A 62 7.09 -6.57 11.68
C SER A 62 6.71 -5.36 12.53
N ALA A 63 7.67 -4.82 13.29
CA ALA A 63 7.46 -3.65 14.13
C ALA A 63 7.14 -2.38 13.34
N SER A 64 7.64 -2.26 12.10
CA SER A 64 7.39 -1.11 11.24
C SER A 64 6.03 -1.16 10.53
N SER A 65 5.67 -2.30 9.94
CA SER A 65 4.50 -2.40 9.05
C SER A 65 3.75 -3.74 9.09
N GLY A 66 4.24 -4.70 9.88
CA GLY A 66 3.66 -6.03 10.04
C GLY A 66 2.89 -6.17 11.36
N VAL A 67 2.80 -7.39 11.87
CA VAL A 67 1.96 -7.73 13.03
C VAL A 67 2.36 -6.94 14.27
N ASP A 68 3.64 -6.84 14.57
CA ASP A 68 4.13 -6.18 15.80
C ASP A 68 3.93 -4.66 15.78
N SER A 69 3.69 -4.05 14.61
CA SER A 69 3.29 -2.64 14.50
C SER A 69 1.92 -2.35 15.11
N MET A 70 1.13 -3.40 15.38
CA MET A 70 -0.23 -3.35 15.93
C MET A 70 -0.28 -3.73 17.42
N ASN A 71 0.85 -3.60 18.14
CA ASN A 71 0.98 -4.01 19.54
C ASN A 71 0.05 -3.27 20.53
N TYR A 72 -0.60 -2.19 20.09
CA TYR A 72 -1.61 -1.44 20.84
C TYR A 72 -3.03 -1.98 20.65
N SER A 73 -3.24 -2.89 19.70
CA SER A 73 -4.53 -3.53 19.43
C SER A 73 -4.80 -4.69 20.41
N ILE A 74 -6.00 -5.27 20.32
CA ILE A 74 -6.41 -6.42 21.12
C ILE A 74 -5.49 -7.60 20.82
N ALA A 75 -4.89 -8.17 21.87
CA ALA A 75 -4.13 -9.40 21.76
C ALA A 75 -5.07 -10.58 21.51
N CYS A 76 -4.67 -11.51 20.63
CA CYS A 76 -5.52 -12.62 20.21
C CYS A 76 -4.71 -13.89 19.96
N THR A 77 -5.37 -15.04 20.04
CA THR A 77 -4.86 -16.34 19.55
C THR A 77 -5.69 -16.91 18.40
N SER A 78 -6.84 -16.30 18.11
CA SER A 78 -7.78 -16.71 17.07
C SER A 78 -8.65 -15.53 16.62
N ASP A 79 -9.23 -15.61 15.42
CA ASP A 79 -10.11 -14.56 14.88
C ASP A 79 -11.35 -14.28 15.75
N SER A 80 -11.83 -15.27 16.51
CA SER A 80 -13.00 -15.11 17.38
C SER A 80 -12.78 -14.16 18.55
N GLU A 81 -11.53 -13.82 18.85
CA GLU A 81 -11.18 -12.87 19.92
C GLU A 81 -11.17 -11.41 19.42
N CYS A 82 -11.37 -11.17 18.12
CA CYS A 82 -11.40 -9.83 17.55
C CYS A 82 -12.80 -9.21 17.58
N ASP A 83 -12.85 -7.92 17.92
CA ASP A 83 -14.10 -7.18 18.18
C ASP A 83 -14.98 -7.02 16.94
N THR A 84 -14.38 -6.99 15.75
CA THR A 84 -15.10 -6.70 14.51
C THR A 84 -14.93 -7.78 13.44
N PRO A 85 -15.95 -8.03 12.60
CA PRO A 85 -15.86 -9.01 11.50
C PRO A 85 -14.83 -8.68 10.41
N TRP A 86 -14.22 -7.49 10.46
CA TRP A 86 -13.26 -7.00 9.47
C TRP A 86 -11.82 -7.03 9.99
N GLU A 87 -11.63 -7.53 11.21
CA GLU A 87 -10.34 -7.78 11.83
C GLU A 87 -10.07 -9.28 11.84
N TYR A 88 -8.80 -9.61 11.70
CA TYR A 88 -8.28 -10.96 11.78
C TYR A 88 -7.12 -10.99 12.75
N CYS A 89 -6.93 -12.13 13.40
CA CYS A 89 -5.82 -12.32 14.33
C CYS A 89 -4.53 -12.54 13.54
N GLY A 90 -3.72 -11.49 13.42
CA GLY A 90 -2.41 -11.58 12.77
C GLY A 90 -1.41 -12.19 13.74
N ILE A 91 -0.89 -13.37 13.42
CA ILE A 91 0.07 -14.12 14.25
C ILE A 91 1.34 -14.36 13.42
N ARG A 92 2.50 -14.00 13.97
CA ARG A 92 3.80 -14.25 13.34
C ARG A 92 4.11 -15.75 13.35
N ALA A 93 4.87 -16.23 12.37
CA ALA A 93 5.13 -17.68 12.18
C ALA A 93 5.68 -18.40 13.43
N GLU A 94 6.50 -17.72 14.23
CA GLU A 94 7.13 -18.26 15.44
C GLU A 94 6.39 -17.90 16.74
N ALA A 95 5.22 -17.25 16.64
CA ALA A 95 4.46 -16.76 17.79
C ALA A 95 3.21 -17.62 18.05
N SER A 96 2.81 -17.72 19.32
CA SER A 96 1.57 -18.40 19.74
C SER A 96 0.36 -17.47 19.85
N SER A 97 0.60 -16.16 19.75
CA SER A 97 -0.40 -15.10 19.90
C SER A 97 0.03 -13.90 19.07
N GLY A 98 -0.92 -13.04 18.74
CA GLY A 98 -0.66 -11.80 18.01
C GLY A 98 -1.70 -10.75 18.33
N TYR A 99 -2.10 -9.99 17.32
CA TYR A 99 -2.99 -8.84 17.48
C TYR A 99 -4.14 -8.87 16.47
N CYS A 100 -5.28 -8.31 16.85
CA CYS A 100 -6.40 -8.08 15.95
C CYS A 100 -6.09 -6.92 15.00
N ILE A 101 -6.06 -7.22 13.71
CA ILE A 101 -5.59 -6.31 12.67
C ILE A 101 -6.66 -6.20 11.58
N PRO A 102 -7.06 -4.98 11.17
CA PRO A 102 -8.02 -4.81 10.10
C PRO A 102 -7.51 -5.40 8.77
N ALA A 103 -8.35 -6.19 8.10
CA ALA A 103 -8.01 -6.94 6.89
C ALA A 103 -7.53 -6.07 5.71
N TRP A 104 -7.88 -4.79 5.72
CA TRP A 104 -7.54 -3.84 4.66
C TRP A 104 -6.20 -3.13 4.88
N LEU A 105 -5.60 -3.25 6.07
CA LEU A 105 -4.36 -2.58 6.41
C LEU A 105 -3.19 -3.22 5.67
N ALA A 106 -2.52 -2.44 4.82
CA ALA A 106 -1.55 -2.93 3.85
C ALA A 106 -0.65 -1.81 3.32
N LEU A 107 0.38 -2.17 2.55
CA LEU A 107 1.35 -1.26 1.94
C LEU A 107 0.89 -0.70 0.58
N ALA A 108 -0.41 -0.50 0.38
CA ALA A 108 -0.94 0.01 -0.89
C ALA A 108 -0.41 1.41 -1.24
N HIS A 109 -0.17 2.27 -0.23
CA HIS A 109 0.40 3.60 -0.39
C HIS A 109 1.87 3.58 -0.85
N ALA A 110 2.60 2.51 -0.57
CA ALA A 110 3.99 2.32 -0.96
C ALA A 110 4.12 1.59 -2.30
N TRP A 111 3.31 0.54 -2.53
CA TRP A 111 3.26 -0.18 -3.79
C TRP A 111 2.94 0.76 -4.96
N ALA A 112 1.96 1.63 -4.75
CA ALA A 112 1.54 2.63 -5.72
C ALA A 112 2.77 3.37 -6.31
N PRO A 113 3.46 4.29 -5.62
CA PRO A 113 4.59 5.01 -6.18
C PRO A 113 5.70 4.11 -6.72
N ALA A 114 6.00 2.98 -6.07
CA ALA A 114 6.97 2.01 -6.58
C ALA A 114 6.58 1.48 -7.98
N SER A 115 5.28 1.23 -8.21
CA SER A 115 4.76 0.71 -9.47
C SER A 115 4.92 1.65 -10.67
N ILE A 116 4.95 2.96 -10.43
CA ILE A 116 5.15 3.98 -11.46
C ILE A 116 6.63 4.26 -11.67
N LEU A 117 7.37 4.40 -10.57
CA LEU A 117 8.73 4.94 -10.60
C LEU A 117 9.78 3.87 -10.90
N GLU A 118 9.52 2.63 -10.51
CA GLU A 118 10.44 1.53 -10.72
C GLU A 118 10.06 0.68 -11.93
N LYS A 119 11.08 0.25 -12.67
CA LYS A 119 10.88 -0.71 -13.76
C LYS A 119 10.41 -2.04 -13.19
N GLU A 120 9.38 -2.61 -13.82
CA GLU A 120 8.84 -3.90 -13.38
C GLU A 120 9.91 -5.00 -13.39
N PRO A 121 10.13 -5.71 -12.26
CA PRO A 121 10.94 -6.93 -12.24
C PRO A 121 10.28 -8.00 -13.10
N LYS A 122 11.02 -8.57 -14.06
CA LYS A 122 10.48 -9.54 -15.04
C LYS A 122 10.96 -10.97 -14.85
N CYS A 123 12.20 -11.14 -14.43
CA CYS A 123 12.84 -12.44 -14.33
C CYS A 123 13.41 -12.64 -12.93
N PRO A 124 13.52 -13.90 -12.44
CA PRO A 124 14.24 -14.19 -11.22
C PRO A 124 15.71 -13.78 -11.30
N VAL A 125 16.27 -13.37 -10.18
CA VAL A 125 17.69 -13.00 -10.04
C VAL A 125 18.28 -13.79 -8.88
N THR A 126 19.45 -14.39 -9.09
CA THR A 126 20.20 -15.07 -8.04
C THR A 126 21.36 -14.20 -7.59
N PHE A 127 21.45 -13.95 -6.28
CA PHE A 127 22.54 -13.21 -5.67
C PHE A 127 22.98 -13.94 -4.40
N ASN A 128 24.29 -14.18 -4.26
CA ASN A 128 24.87 -14.91 -3.12
C ASN A 128 24.15 -16.23 -2.79
N GLY A 129 23.79 -17.00 -3.83
CA GLY A 129 23.12 -18.30 -3.68
C GLY A 129 21.61 -18.22 -3.39
N VAL A 130 21.04 -17.03 -3.17
CA VAL A 130 19.62 -16.83 -2.93
C VAL A 130 18.93 -16.36 -4.21
N THR A 131 17.81 -17.00 -4.57
CA THR A 131 17.04 -16.63 -5.76
C THR A 131 15.81 -15.80 -5.39
N PHE A 132 15.79 -14.56 -5.90
CA PHE A 132 14.68 -13.63 -5.79
C PHE A 132 13.80 -13.76 -7.03
N LYS A 133 12.55 -14.19 -6.85
CA LYS A 133 11.53 -14.15 -7.90
C LYS A 133 11.06 -12.70 -8.09
N PRO A 134 10.44 -12.35 -9.24
CA PRO A 134 9.93 -11.01 -9.48
C PRO A 134 9.07 -10.43 -8.34
N LEU A 135 8.23 -11.25 -7.72
CA LEU A 135 7.36 -10.81 -6.62
C LEU A 135 8.13 -10.56 -5.31
N ASP A 136 9.27 -11.25 -5.07
CA ASP A 136 10.17 -10.92 -3.95
C ASP A 136 10.77 -9.52 -4.14
N ILE A 137 11.21 -9.21 -5.36
CA ILE A 137 11.79 -7.89 -5.68
C ILE A 137 10.71 -6.80 -5.54
N LYS A 138 9.48 -7.05 -6.01
CA LYS A 138 8.34 -6.13 -5.83
C LYS A 138 8.00 -5.92 -4.35
N ALA A 139 8.11 -6.95 -3.51
CA ALA A 139 7.96 -6.84 -2.05
C ALA A 139 9.01 -5.90 -1.46
N LEU A 140 10.29 -6.14 -1.76
CA LEU A 140 11.40 -5.34 -1.25
C LEU A 140 11.31 -3.88 -1.69
N LEU A 141 11.00 -3.63 -2.97
CA LEU A 141 10.74 -2.27 -3.46
C LEU A 141 9.59 -1.61 -2.70
N THR A 142 8.50 -2.35 -2.47
CA THR A 142 7.37 -1.82 -1.70
C THR A 142 7.76 -1.48 -0.26
N GLY A 143 8.54 -2.33 0.41
CA GLY A 143 9.06 -2.06 1.76
C GLY A 143 10.00 -0.85 1.82
N ILE A 144 10.83 -0.63 0.79
CA ILE A 144 11.66 0.57 0.68
C ILE A 144 10.77 1.81 0.57
N TYR A 145 9.76 1.77 -0.31
CA TYR A 145 8.86 2.90 -0.56
C TYR A 145 7.93 3.22 0.62
N ASP A 146 7.72 2.29 1.56
CA ASP A 146 6.96 2.52 2.79
C ASP A 146 7.70 3.44 3.77
N THR A 147 9.02 3.32 3.82
CA THR A 147 9.87 4.10 4.75
C THR A 147 10.62 5.25 4.06
N ALA A 148 10.66 5.26 2.74
CA ALA A 148 11.32 6.30 1.97
C ALA A 148 10.59 7.64 2.06
N ASN A 149 11.35 8.71 2.25
CA ASN A 149 10.81 10.07 2.17
C ASN A 149 10.69 10.51 0.70
N ILE A 150 9.54 10.23 0.09
CA ILE A 150 9.25 10.54 -1.31
C ILE A 150 8.52 11.89 -1.38
N SER A 151 9.00 12.78 -2.25
CA SER A 151 8.29 14.04 -2.51
C SER A 151 6.93 13.73 -3.17
N THR A 152 5.85 14.16 -2.52
CA THR A 152 4.48 13.96 -3.01
C THR A 152 3.78 15.29 -3.22
N VAL A 153 2.99 15.36 -4.29
CA VAL A 153 2.00 16.42 -4.47
C VAL A 153 0.66 15.84 -4.07
N PHE A 154 0.23 16.11 -2.85
CA PHE A 154 -1.04 15.61 -2.33
C PHE A 154 -2.16 16.61 -2.66
N THR A 155 -3.21 16.12 -3.33
CA THR A 155 -4.39 16.92 -3.66
C THR A 155 -5.62 16.18 -3.16
N GLY A 156 -6.41 16.82 -2.32
CA GLY A 156 -7.43 16.11 -1.53
C GLY A 156 -7.02 16.02 -0.07
N VAL A 157 -7.98 15.81 0.84
CA VAL A 157 -7.78 15.43 2.23
C VAL A 157 -8.63 14.21 2.53
N ARG A 158 -8.17 13.39 3.48
CA ARG A 158 -8.88 12.19 3.89
C ARG A 158 -10.00 12.56 4.86
N TYR A 159 -11.23 12.16 4.54
CA TYR A 159 -12.29 12.05 5.54
C TYR A 159 -12.08 10.78 6.38
N ASN A 160 -11.79 10.95 7.67
CA ASN A 160 -11.48 9.85 8.59
C ASN A 160 -12.71 9.13 9.14
N GLY A 161 -13.93 9.52 8.73
CA GLY A 161 -15.16 8.96 9.28
C GLY A 161 -15.67 9.73 10.50
N GLY A 162 -16.72 9.20 11.14
CA GLY A 162 -17.40 9.84 12.27
C GLY A 162 -18.84 10.24 11.93
N ASN A 163 -19.53 10.76 12.95
CA ASN A 163 -20.84 11.37 12.77
C ASN A 163 -20.69 12.64 11.93
N PHE A 164 -21.53 12.79 10.92
CA PHE A 164 -21.55 13.99 10.09
C PHE A 164 -22.88 14.72 10.23
N THR A 165 -22.80 16.03 10.11
CA THR A 165 -23.94 16.93 9.97
C THR A 165 -24.07 17.38 8.53
N ILE A 166 -25.29 17.69 8.12
CA ILE A 166 -25.59 18.23 6.80
C ILE A 166 -26.09 19.67 6.96
N ASP A 167 -25.64 20.55 6.06
CA ASP A 167 -26.13 21.91 6.00
C ASP A 167 -27.55 21.96 5.39
N LYS A 168 -28.15 23.16 5.39
CA LYS A 168 -29.49 23.41 4.82
C LYS A 168 -29.62 23.09 3.31
N TYR A 169 -28.53 22.78 2.62
CA TYR A 169 -28.49 22.38 1.22
C TYR A 169 -28.18 20.88 1.03
N GLY A 170 -28.19 20.10 2.11
CA GLY A 170 -27.92 18.65 2.08
C GLY A 170 -26.44 18.30 1.89
N ARG A 171 -25.53 19.25 2.09
CA ARG A 171 -24.09 19.04 1.94
C ARG A 171 -23.48 18.71 3.30
N ASN A 172 -22.54 17.77 3.35
CA ASN A 172 -21.79 17.51 4.57
C ASN A 172 -21.04 18.78 5.02
N GLU A 173 -21.15 19.12 6.30
CA GLU A 173 -20.49 20.30 6.87
C GLU A 173 -18.97 20.14 6.93
N ASP A 174 -18.47 18.90 7.07
CA ASP A 174 -17.03 18.61 7.03
C ASP A 174 -16.48 18.89 5.62
N PRO A 175 -15.57 19.85 5.45
CA PRO A 175 -14.94 20.13 4.17
C PRO A 175 -14.21 18.92 3.57
N ALA A 176 -13.65 18.02 4.39
CA ALA A 176 -12.95 16.82 3.92
C ALA A 176 -13.86 15.87 3.13
N TYR A 177 -15.18 15.95 3.36
CA TYR A 177 -16.17 15.17 2.62
C TYR A 177 -16.42 15.73 1.20
N ARG A 178 -16.10 17.01 0.97
CA ARG A 178 -16.35 17.73 -0.29
C ARG A 178 -15.07 18.19 -0.99
N ASP A 179 -13.92 17.75 -0.49
CA ASP A 179 -12.64 18.36 -0.83
C ASP A 179 -12.23 18.11 -2.29
N LEU A 180 -12.58 16.94 -2.84
CA LEU A 180 -12.35 16.64 -4.26
C LEU A 180 -13.62 16.88 -5.08
N ASN A 181 -13.66 17.97 -5.85
CA ASN A 181 -14.76 18.25 -6.77
C ASN A 181 -14.53 17.59 -8.16
N PRO A 182 -15.60 17.25 -8.90
CA PRO A 182 -15.48 16.56 -10.20
C PRO A 182 -14.76 17.39 -11.27
N GLY A 183 -14.83 18.72 -11.20
CA GLY A 183 -14.12 19.61 -12.12
C GLY A 183 -12.60 19.54 -11.94
N PHE A 184 -12.14 19.55 -10.68
CA PHE A 184 -10.73 19.35 -10.33
C PHE A 184 -10.24 17.99 -10.82
N PHE A 185 -10.98 16.91 -10.52
CA PHE A 185 -10.64 15.57 -10.96
C PHE A 185 -10.48 15.50 -12.49
N HIS A 186 -11.44 16.06 -13.24
CA HIS A 186 -11.38 16.06 -14.70
C HIS A 186 -10.16 16.84 -15.24
N ILE A 187 -9.92 18.05 -14.73
CA ILE A 187 -8.78 18.89 -15.14
C ILE A 187 -7.46 18.20 -14.82
N ALA A 188 -7.30 17.67 -13.61
CA ALA A 188 -6.08 16.99 -13.18
C ALA A 188 -5.82 15.73 -14.01
N ALA A 189 -6.79 14.83 -14.12
CA ALA A 189 -6.65 13.59 -14.86
C ALA A 189 -6.32 13.84 -16.35
N ALA A 190 -7.04 14.76 -17.01
CA ALA A 190 -6.83 15.05 -18.43
C ALA A 190 -5.47 15.71 -18.69
N ASN A 191 -5.03 16.66 -17.86
CA ASN A 191 -3.72 17.30 -18.03
C ASN A 191 -2.58 16.34 -17.74
N MET A 192 -2.68 15.59 -16.64
CA MET A 192 -1.60 14.73 -16.19
C MET A 192 -1.40 13.55 -17.13
N LEU A 193 -2.45 12.76 -17.37
CA LEU A 193 -2.35 11.59 -18.23
C LEU A 193 -2.18 11.98 -19.70
N GLY A 194 -2.93 12.97 -20.18
CA GLY A 194 -3.05 13.25 -21.61
C GLY A 194 -2.11 14.33 -22.15
N LYS A 195 -1.67 15.30 -21.35
CA LYS A 195 -0.77 16.38 -21.81
C LYS A 195 0.64 16.27 -21.24
N GLN A 196 0.77 15.84 -19.99
CA GLN A 196 2.07 15.74 -19.30
C GLN A 196 2.64 14.32 -19.34
N THR A 197 1.86 13.33 -19.80
CA THR A 197 2.23 11.91 -19.79
C THR A 197 2.70 11.44 -18.41
N GLN A 198 2.06 11.93 -17.35
CA GLN A 198 2.30 11.58 -15.96
C GLN A 198 1.09 10.86 -15.37
N ILE A 199 1.33 9.92 -14.47
CA ILE A 199 0.32 9.09 -13.83
C ILE A 199 0.29 9.32 -12.32
N HIS A 200 -0.91 9.23 -11.73
CA HIS A 200 -1.20 9.62 -10.35
C HIS A 200 -2.08 8.58 -9.69
N PHE A 201 -1.94 8.45 -8.36
CA PHE A 201 -2.77 7.54 -7.57
C PHE A 201 -3.99 8.23 -7.01
N HIS A 202 -5.09 7.50 -7.01
CA HIS A 202 -6.34 7.94 -6.44
C HIS A 202 -6.85 6.85 -5.52
N ARG A 203 -7.23 7.23 -4.29
CA ARG A 203 -7.93 6.32 -3.40
C ARG A 203 -9.33 6.08 -3.98
N ARG A 204 -9.58 4.85 -4.45
CA ARG A 204 -10.94 4.38 -4.77
C ARG A 204 -11.41 3.47 -3.64
N GLN A 205 -12.29 3.97 -2.79
CA GLN A 205 -13.02 3.15 -1.84
C GLN A 205 -14.50 3.43 -2.06
N ILE A 206 -15.22 2.41 -2.50
CA ILE A 206 -16.68 2.47 -2.57
C ILE A 206 -17.13 2.23 -1.13
N ARG A 207 -17.76 3.24 -0.52
CA ARG A 207 -18.45 3.10 0.76
C ARG A 207 -19.89 2.69 0.50
#